data_AF-A0A447TBB1-F1
#
_entry.id   AF-A0A447TBB1-F1
#
_cell.length_a   1.000
_cell.length_b   1.000
_cell.length_c   1.000
_cell.angle_alpha   90.00
_cell.angle_beta   90.00
_cell.angle_gamma   90.00
#
_symmetry.space_group_name_H-M   'P 1'
#
loop_
_entity.id
_entity.type
_entity.pdbx_description
1 polymer ?
#
loop_
_entity_poly.entity_id
_entity_poly.type
_entity_poly.pdbx_seq_one_letter_code
_entity_poly.pdbx_strand_id
1 'polypeptide(L)'
;MFAHRYITRPADAGGENHVALSREEFDAREAGGCFALAWRRHGLAYGLGVETELWLGQGMDVVVNGSRSSLPLAMARFPTLRPLWITASPRYWRCG
;
A
#
# COMPACT_ATOMS: atom_id res chain seq x y z
N MET A 1 -3.22 7.35 10.89
CA MET A 1 -1.86 6.83 10.58
C MET A 1 -1.72 6.62 9.08
N PHE A 2 -0.51 6.75 8.53
CA PHE A 2 -0.22 6.38 7.14
C PHE A 2 0.55 5.06 7.13
N ALA A 3 0.01 4.03 6.47
CA ALA A 3 0.68 2.73 6.42
C ALA A 3 1.89 2.73 5.52
N HIS A 4 2.93 2.00 5.92
CA HIS A 4 4.02 1.70 5.03
C HIS A 4 3.56 0.70 3.98
N ARG A 5 4.04 0.93 2.75
CA ARG A 5 3.92 -0.04 1.67
C ARG A 5 5.30 -0.59 1.40
N TYR A 6 5.40 -1.90 1.40
CA TYR A 6 6.62 -2.63 1.10
C TYR A 6 6.49 -3.12 -0.33
N ILE A 7 7.37 -2.68 -1.22
CA ILE A 7 7.21 -2.94 -2.65
C ILE A 7 8.56 -3.33 -3.24
N THR A 8 8.57 -4.31 -4.16
CA THR A 8 9.80 -4.70 -4.86
C THR A 8 10.16 -3.77 -6.02
N ARG A 9 9.56 -2.59 -6.06
CA ARG A 9 9.86 -1.55 -7.04
C ARG A 9 11.04 -0.75 -6.52
N PRO A 10 12.01 -0.37 -7.37
CA PRO A 10 13.10 0.51 -6.96
C PRO A 10 12.58 1.84 -6.38
N ALA A 11 13.23 2.33 -5.33
CA ALA A 11 12.84 3.56 -4.62
C ALA A 11 12.95 4.82 -5.51
N ASP A 12 13.85 4.80 -6.47
CA ASP A 12 14.15 5.88 -7.42
C ASP A 12 13.24 5.91 -8.65
N ALA A 13 12.34 4.93 -8.80
CA ALA A 13 11.41 4.81 -9.93
C ALA A 13 10.30 5.89 -9.97
N GLY A 14 10.48 7.02 -9.27
CA GLY A 14 9.62 8.19 -9.36
C GLY A 14 8.16 7.89 -9.05
N GLY A 15 7.84 7.56 -7.80
CA GLY A 15 6.46 7.27 -7.47
C GLY A 15 6.26 6.83 -6.03
N GLU A 16 5.84 7.80 -5.22
CA GLU A 16 5.24 7.63 -3.89
C GLU A 16 6.18 7.08 -2.80
N ASN A 17 5.97 7.55 -1.56
CA ASN A 17 6.71 7.04 -0.40
C ASN A 17 6.36 5.55 -0.17
N HIS A 18 7.36 4.69 -0.24
CA HIS A 18 7.28 3.26 0.01
C HIS A 18 8.64 2.73 0.46
N VAL A 19 8.64 1.61 1.18
CA VAL A 19 9.84 0.88 1.53
C VAL A 19 10.16 -0.06 0.37
N ALA A 20 11.21 0.26 -0.38
CA ALA A 20 11.69 -0.60 -1.45
C ALA A 20 12.39 -1.83 -0.86
N LEU A 21 12.02 -3.02 -1.33
CA LEU A 21 12.61 -4.30 -0.93
C LEU A 21 13.16 -5.05 -2.14
N SER A 22 14.17 -5.88 -1.92
CA SER A 22 14.48 -6.95 -2.87
C SER A 22 13.36 -7.99 -2.90
N ARG A 23 13.35 -8.86 -3.92
CA ARG A 23 12.40 -9.98 -4.00
C ARG A 23 12.57 -10.92 -2.79
N GLU A 24 13.82 -11.26 -2.49
CA GLU A 24 14.21 -12.15 -1.39
C GLU A 24 13.79 -11.58 -0.04
N GLU A 25 14.01 -10.27 0.14
CA GLU A 25 13.60 -9.52 1.31
C GLU A 25 12.08 -9.46 1.51
N PHE A 26 11.33 -9.37 0.42
CA PHE A 26 9.88 -9.39 0.45
C PHE A 26 9.37 -10.79 0.83
N ASP A 27 9.87 -11.83 0.15
CA ASP A 27 9.45 -13.20 0.36
C ASP A 27 9.78 -13.67 1.80
N ALA A 28 10.94 -13.27 2.34
CA ALA A 28 11.30 -13.56 3.73
C ALA A 28 10.35 -12.89 4.75
N ARG A 29 9.96 -11.64 4.51
CA ARG A 29 9.02 -10.91 5.38
C ARG A 29 7.61 -11.47 5.30
N GLU A 30 7.16 -11.88 4.12
CA GLU A 30 5.86 -12.51 3.98
C GLU A 30 5.81 -13.87 4.66
N ALA A 31 6.83 -14.70 4.49
CA ALA A 31 6.96 -15.97 5.21
C ALA A 31 7.01 -15.77 6.74
N GLY A 32 7.58 -14.65 7.19
CA GLY A 32 7.59 -14.23 8.59
C GLY A 32 6.28 -13.60 9.10
N GLY A 33 5.23 -13.49 8.28
CA GLY A 33 3.95 -12.90 8.69
C GLY A 33 3.99 -11.40 8.90
N CYS A 34 4.96 -10.69 8.31
CA CYS A 34 5.10 -9.24 8.49
C CYS A 34 4.07 -8.40 7.72
N PHE A 35 3.22 -9.03 6.89
CA PHE A 35 2.23 -8.33 6.07
C PHE A 35 0.81 -8.67 6.48
N ALA A 36 0.00 -7.63 6.70
CA ALA A 36 -1.45 -7.74 6.83
C ALA A 36 -2.11 -8.10 5.50
N LEU A 37 -1.50 -7.68 4.39
CA LEU A 37 -1.93 -7.99 3.04
C LEU A 37 -0.72 -8.00 2.12
N ALA A 38 -0.57 -9.04 1.30
CA ALA A 38 0.47 -9.13 0.28
C ALA A 38 -0.13 -9.59 -1.06
N TRP A 39 0.35 -9.04 -2.17
CA TRP A 39 -0.05 -9.45 -3.52
C TRP A 39 1.02 -9.19 -4.56
N ARG A 40 0.89 -9.83 -5.73
CA ARG A 40 1.82 -9.70 -6.86
C ARG A 40 1.10 -9.15 -8.08
N ARG A 41 1.75 -8.27 -8.82
CA ARG A 41 1.25 -7.72 -10.08
C ARG A 41 2.38 -7.14 -10.93
N HIS A 42 2.35 -7.39 -12.23
CA HIS A 42 3.33 -6.86 -13.20
C HIS A 42 4.79 -7.15 -12.79
N GLY A 43 5.06 -8.37 -12.31
CA GLY A 43 6.39 -8.77 -11.86
C GLY A 43 6.86 -8.15 -10.54
N LEU A 44 6.02 -7.33 -9.89
CA LEU A 44 6.32 -6.69 -8.61
C LEU A 44 5.48 -7.32 -7.48
N ALA A 45 6.02 -7.32 -6.28
CA ALA A 45 5.30 -7.67 -5.06
C ALA A 45 5.00 -6.41 -4.24
N TYR A 46 3.87 -6.43 -3.55
CA TYR A 46 3.33 -5.33 -2.77
C TYR A 46 2.82 -5.87 -1.44
N GLY A 47 3.14 -5.17 -0.36
CA GLY A 47 2.78 -5.54 1.00
C GLY A 47 2.29 -4.34 1.80
N LEU A 48 1.23 -4.52 2.57
CA LEU A 48 0.84 -3.65 3.68
C LEU A 48 1.34 -4.30 4.96
N GLY A 49 2.10 -3.55 5.75
CA GLY A 49 2.67 -4.08 6.98
C GLY A 49 1.61 -4.41 8.03
N VAL A 50 1.94 -5.37 8.90
CA VAL A 50 1.06 -5.85 9.98
C VAL A 50 0.69 -4.76 10.98
N GLU A 51 1.44 -3.65 11.05
CA GLU A 51 1.10 -2.47 11.84
C GLU A 51 -0.27 -1.88 11.47
N THR A 52 -0.74 -2.12 10.24
CA THR A 52 -2.09 -1.73 9.81
C THR A 52 -3.15 -2.36 10.70
N GLU A 53 -3.03 -3.65 11.01
CA GLU A 53 -3.98 -4.36 11.88
C GLU A 53 -3.86 -3.91 13.33
N LEU A 54 -2.63 -3.65 13.79
CA LEU A 54 -2.39 -3.13 15.13
C LEU A 54 -3.09 -1.78 15.34
N TRP A 55 -2.90 -0.83 14.42
CA TRP A 55 -3.52 0.49 14.51
C TRP A 55 -5.04 0.42 14.41
N LEU A 56 -5.57 -0.43 13.51
CA LEU A 56 -7.01 -0.65 13.42
C LEU A 56 -7.58 -1.25 14.72
N GLY A 57 -6.87 -2.22 15.32
CA GLY A 57 -7.24 -2.83 16.61
C GLY A 57 -7.22 -1.84 17.77
N GLN A 58 -6.45 -0.76 17.66
CA GLN A 58 -6.41 0.36 18.60
C GLN A 58 -7.47 1.44 18.32
N GLY A 59 -8.35 1.23 17.33
CA GLY A 59 -9.39 2.19 16.95
C GLY A 59 -8.87 3.40 16.16
N MET A 60 -7.67 3.31 15.57
CA MET A 60 -7.12 4.39 14.75
C MET A 60 -7.54 4.26 13.28
N ASP A 61 -7.73 5.40 12.62
CA ASP A 61 -7.87 5.45 11.17
C ASP A 61 -6.52 5.25 10.49
N VAL A 62 -6.48 4.34 9.51
CA VAL A 62 -5.28 4.06 8.71
C VAL A 62 -5.53 4.45 7.25
N VAL A 63 -4.65 5.32 6.74
CA VAL A 63 -4.66 5.78 5.35
C VAL A 63 -3.59 5.01 4.58
N VAL A 64 -4.00 4.44 3.44
CA VAL A 64 -3.14 3.66 2.55
C VAL A 64 -3.26 4.22 1.15
N ASN A 65 -2.13 4.43 0.48
CA ASN A 65 -2.14 4.72 -0.95
C ASN A 65 -2.25 3.42 -1.75
N GLY A 66 -3.45 3.13 -2.24
CA GLY A 66 -3.76 1.92 -3.00
C GLY A 66 -4.05 2.20 -4.48
N SER A 67 -3.96 1.15 -5.29
CA SER A 67 -4.40 1.17 -6.68
C SER A 67 -5.83 0.66 -6.83
N ARG A 68 -6.53 1.03 -7.90
CA ARG A 68 -7.85 0.43 -8.24
C ARG A 68 -7.76 -1.08 -8.42
N SER A 69 -6.65 -1.58 -8.94
CA SER A 69 -6.43 -3.01 -9.12
C SER A 69 -6.30 -3.80 -7.82
N SER A 70 -5.81 -3.18 -6.75
CA SER A 70 -5.67 -3.84 -5.44
C SER A 70 -6.91 -3.70 -4.55
N LEU A 71 -7.87 -2.86 -4.93
CA LEU A 71 -9.04 -2.54 -4.12
C LEU A 71 -9.91 -3.78 -3.77
N PRO A 72 -10.24 -4.70 -4.70
CA PRO A 72 -11.06 -5.86 -4.35
C PRO A 72 -10.42 -6.74 -3.27
N LEU A 73 -9.12 -6.98 -3.38
CA LEU A 73 -8.35 -7.74 -2.41
C LEU A 73 -8.29 -7.02 -1.05
N ALA A 74 -8.06 -5.71 -1.06
CA ALA A 74 -8.03 -4.92 0.17
C ALA A 74 -9.38 -4.89 0.89
N MET A 75 -10.49 -4.77 0.15
CA MET A 75 -11.84 -4.83 0.72
C MET A 75 -12.18 -6.20 1.30
N ALA A 76 -11.70 -7.29 0.67
CA ALA A 76 -11.86 -8.63 1.22
C ALA A 76 -11.08 -8.80 2.54
N ARG A 77 -9.88 -8.19 2.67
CA ARG A 77 -9.07 -8.26 3.88
C ARG A 77 -9.55 -7.32 5.00
N PHE A 78 -10.03 -6.14 4.62
CA PHE A 78 -10.47 -5.07 5.52
C PHE A 78 -11.91 -4.67 5.18
N PRO A 79 -12.93 -5.35 5.74
CA PRO A 79 -14.33 -5.10 5.41
C PRO A 79 -14.82 -3.67 5.73
N THR A 80 -14.13 -2.97 6.63
CA THR A 80 -14.42 -1.58 7.01
C THR A 80 -13.75 -0.55 6.11
N LEU A 81 -12.96 -0.97 5.11
CA LEU A 81 -12.23 -0.08 4.22
C LEU A 81 -13.18 0.84 3.45
N ARG A 82 -12.82 2.13 3.41
CA ARG A 82 -13.54 3.17 2.65
C ARG A 82 -12.63 3.70 1.54
N PRO A 83 -12.93 3.44 0.25
CA PRO A 83 -12.14 4.01 -0.84
C PRO A 83 -12.39 5.51 -0.95
N LEU A 84 -11.32 6.31 -0.97
CA LEU A 84 -11.38 7.75 -1.22
C LEU A 84 -10.96 8.05 -2.65
N TRP A 85 -11.83 8.72 -3.41
CA TRP A 85 -11.55 9.16 -4.76
C TRP A 85 -11.27 10.66 -4.76
N ILE A 86 -10.01 11.03 -5.00
CA ILE A 86 -9.59 12.42 -5.04
C ILE A 86 -9.50 12.86 -6.50
N THR A 87 -10.26 13.90 -6.86
CA THR A 87 -10.13 14.60 -8.15
C THR A 87 -9.55 15.98 -7.92
N ALA A 88 -8.80 16.50 -8.89
CA ALA A 88 -8.38 17.88 -8.90
C ALA A 88 -8.84 18.52 -10.21
N SER A 89 -9.28 19.78 -10.13
CA SER A 89 -9.75 20.50 -11.31
C SER A 89 -8.56 20.81 -12.24
N PRO A 90 -8.69 20.61 -13.57
CA PRO A 90 -7.64 20.93 -14.53
C PRO A 90 -7.14 22.37 -14.45
N ARG A 91 -7.97 23.30 -13.94
CA ARG A 91 -7.64 24.73 -13.78
C ARG A 91 -6.43 25.02 -12.87
N TYR A 92 -5.98 24.04 -12.08
CA TYR A 92 -4.88 24.18 -11.14
C TYR A 92 -3.56 23.52 -11.61
N TRP A 93 -3.53 22.89 -12.79
CA TRP A 93 -2.27 22.42 -13.41
C TRP A 93 -1.59 23.58 -14.13
N ARG A 94 -0.68 24.29 -13.46
CA ARG A 94 0.26 25.19 -14.13
C ARG A 94 1.62 24.48 -14.21
N CYS A 95 1.97 24.00 -15.39
CA CYS A 95 3.38 23.74 -15.71
C CYS A 95 4.06 25.12 -15.86
N GLY A 96 4.98 25.43 -14.96
CA GLY A 96 6.02 26.44 -15.16
C GLY A 96 7.28 25.75 -15.64
#